data_AF-A0A6A4HPP4-F1
#
_entry.id   AF-A0A6A4HPP4-F1
#
_cell.length_a   1.000
_cell.length_b   1.000
_cell.length_c   1.000
_cell.angle_alpha   90.00
_cell.angle_beta   90.00
_cell.angle_gamma   90.00
#
_symmetry.space_group_name_H-M   'P 1'
#
loop_
_entity.id
_entity.type
_entity.pdbx_description
1 polymer ?
#
loop_
_entity_poly.entity_id
_entity_poly.type
_entity_poly.pdbx_seq_one_letter_code
_entity_poly.pdbx_strand_id
1 'polypeptide(L)'
;MDCAAYTLVTIQYNLMAETAPNAFVQSLLFYGQYPLKIVLHTALTEVAHGLDARNLETATTLLRNRQFDLHTPHPGAAKIMPPTMPKKGHGCIALMMARLIVKEEDHGIRPFVVSVLSRNM
;
A
#
# COMPACT_ATOMS: atom_id res chain seq x y z
N MET A 1 -8.48 5.58 -27.04
CA MET A 1 -8.52 5.67 -25.58
C MET A 1 -7.49 4.71 -25.03
N ASP A 2 -6.56 5.16 -24.18
CA ASP A 2 -5.60 4.28 -23.50
C ASP A 2 -6.21 3.82 -22.18
N CYS A 3 -6.78 2.62 -22.18
CA CYS A 3 -7.43 2.05 -21.01
C CYS A 3 -6.45 1.80 -19.86
N ALA A 4 -5.17 1.51 -20.15
CA ALA A 4 -4.19 1.18 -19.13
C ALA A 4 -3.81 2.43 -18.32
N ALA A 5 -3.53 3.54 -19.01
CA ALA A 5 -3.27 4.81 -18.36
C ALA A 5 -4.48 5.30 -17.54
N TYR A 6 -5.70 5.14 -18.09
CA TYR A 6 -6.93 5.50 -17.38
C TYR A 6 -7.08 4.70 -16.08
N THR A 7 -6.99 3.37 -16.13
CA THR A 7 -7.09 2.51 -14.94
C THR A 7 -6.07 2.87 -13.86
N LEU A 8 -4.81 3.12 -14.22
CA LEU A 8 -3.77 3.48 -13.26
C LEU A 8 -4.09 4.79 -12.53
N VAL A 9 -4.53 5.82 -13.25
CA VAL A 9 -4.91 7.11 -12.66
C VAL A 9 -6.15 6.98 -11.79
N THR A 10 -7.16 6.23 -12.24
CA THR A 10 -8.40 6.03 -11.50
C THR A 10 -8.18 5.24 -10.19
N ILE A 11 -7.33 4.21 -10.21
CA ILE A 11 -6.94 3.47 -8.99
C ILE A 11 -6.28 4.42 -7.99
N GLN A 12 -5.34 5.23 -8.46
CA GLN A 12 -4.62 6.18 -7.60
C GLN A 12 -5.55 7.21 -6.98
N TYR A 13 -6.43 7.82 -7.77
CA TYR A 13 -7.33 8.85 -7.25
C TYR A 13 -8.41 8.26 -6.36
N ASN A 14 -9.09 7.20 -6.79
CA ASN A 14 -10.27 6.72 -6.08
C ASN A 14 -9.91 5.96 -4.81
N LEU A 15 -8.99 5.00 -4.90
CA LEU A 15 -8.71 4.12 -3.76
C LEU A 15 -7.85 4.79 -2.69
N MET A 16 -6.88 5.62 -3.09
CA MET A 16 -6.00 6.29 -2.12
C MET A 16 -6.68 7.49 -1.47
N ALA A 17 -7.44 8.30 -2.22
CA ALA A 17 -8.09 9.47 -1.64
C ALA A 17 -9.21 9.09 -0.67
N GLU A 18 -9.89 7.96 -0.90
CA GLU A 18 -10.97 7.50 -0.03
C GLU A 18 -10.46 6.77 1.22
N THR A 19 -9.39 5.99 1.08
CA THR A 19 -8.91 5.12 2.17
C THR A 19 -7.92 5.82 3.10
N ALA A 20 -7.17 6.81 2.60
CA ALA A 20 -6.19 7.49 3.43
C ALA A 20 -6.82 8.65 4.23
N PRO A 21 -6.30 8.96 5.44
CA PRO A 21 -6.76 10.11 6.20
C PRO A 21 -6.62 11.40 5.36
N ASN A 22 -7.61 12.30 5.42
CA ASN A 22 -7.61 13.56 4.66
C ASN A 22 -6.28 14.32 4.73
N ALA A 23 -5.59 14.31 5.88
CA ALA A 23 -4.28 14.95 6.06
C ALA A 23 -3.15 14.31 5.21
N PHE A 24 -3.20 12.99 4.98
CA PHE A 24 -2.25 12.29 4.12
C PHE A 24 -2.54 12.52 2.64
N VAL A 25 -3.82 12.56 2.26
CA VAL A 25 -4.24 12.92 0.90
C VAL A 25 -3.83 14.36 0.59
N GLN A 26 -4.00 15.28 1.54
CA GLN A 26 -3.57 16.67 1.38
C GLN A 26 -2.05 16.82 1.26
N SER A 27 -1.26 16.07 2.03
CA SER A 27 0.20 16.11 1.87
C SER A 27 0.64 15.54 0.53
N LEU A 28 -0.03 14.51 0.01
CA LEU A 28 0.22 13.98 -1.34
C LEU A 28 -0.17 14.95 -2.45
N LEU A 29 -1.30 15.65 -2.33
CA LEU A 29 -1.70 16.72 -3.25
C LEU A 29 -0.70 17.88 -3.24
N PHE A 30 -0.14 18.21 -2.06
CA PHE A 30 0.93 19.19 -1.92
C PHE A 30 2.22 18.74 -2.64
N TYR A 31 2.61 17.46 -2.51
CA TYR A 31 3.70 16.88 -3.30
C TYR A 31 3.39 16.76 -4.80
N GLY A 32 2.11 16.78 -5.18
CA GLY A 32 1.63 16.78 -6.57
C GLY A 32 1.99 18.03 -7.38
N GLN A 33 2.55 19.08 -6.76
CA GLN A 33 3.18 20.18 -7.48
C GLN A 33 4.53 19.81 -8.12
N TYR A 34 5.12 18.67 -7.72
CA TYR A 34 6.31 18.11 -8.37
C TYR A 34 5.88 17.03 -9.37
N PRO A 35 6.43 17.03 -10.61
CA PRO A 35 5.94 16.19 -11.68
C PRO A 35 6.12 14.70 -11.33
N LEU A 36 5.01 13.95 -11.18
CA LEU A 36 4.85 12.48 -11.34
C LEU A 36 6.00 11.56 -10.85
N LYS A 37 6.84 11.99 -9.91
CA LYS A 37 7.99 11.22 -9.43
C LYS A 37 7.62 10.20 -8.36
N ILE A 38 6.42 10.29 -7.80
CA ILE A 38 5.92 9.38 -6.77
C ILE A 38 4.69 8.65 -7.30
N VAL A 39 4.77 7.32 -7.39
CA VAL A 39 3.65 6.46 -7.79
C VAL A 39 2.92 6.01 -6.54
N LEU A 40 1.60 6.19 -6.52
CA LEU A 40 0.73 5.75 -5.43
C LEU A 40 0.14 4.38 -5.72
N HIS A 41 0.27 3.45 -4.77
CA HIS A 41 -0.19 2.07 -4.90
C HIS A 41 -1.19 1.76 -3.80
N THR A 42 -2.29 1.08 -4.10
CA THR A 42 -3.16 0.47 -3.09
C THR A 42 -2.95 -1.03 -3.12
N ALA A 43 -2.48 -1.60 -2.02
CA ALA A 43 -2.09 -3.01 -1.95
C ALA A 43 -2.99 -3.76 -0.96
N LEU A 44 -4.13 -4.21 -1.49
CA LEU A 44 -5.13 -5.00 -0.76
C LEU A 44 -4.90 -6.51 -0.96
N THR A 45 -4.99 -6.96 -2.21
CA THR A 45 -4.94 -8.36 -2.64
C THR A 45 -3.59 -9.02 -2.37
N GLU A 46 -3.63 -10.28 -1.94
CA GLU A 46 -2.48 -11.18 -1.81
C GLU A 46 -2.56 -12.29 -2.86
N VAL A 47 -1.44 -12.96 -3.14
CA VAL A 47 -1.38 -14.04 -4.14
C VAL A 47 -2.40 -15.15 -3.82
N ALA A 48 -2.58 -15.49 -2.56
CA ALA A 48 -3.53 -16.51 -2.10
C ALA A 48 -4.92 -15.95 -1.73
N HIS A 49 -5.07 -14.63 -1.55
CA HIS A 49 -6.29 -14.01 -1.03
C HIS A 49 -6.74 -12.82 -1.86
N GLY A 50 -7.92 -12.94 -2.48
CA GLY A 50 -8.51 -11.89 -3.32
C GLY A 50 -9.93 -11.55 -2.91
N LEU A 51 -10.85 -12.51 -3.05
CA LEU A 51 -12.26 -12.33 -2.71
C LEU A 51 -12.56 -12.55 -1.22
N ASP A 52 -11.55 -12.92 -0.44
CA ASP A 52 -11.63 -13.29 0.97
C ASP A 52 -10.72 -12.41 1.84
N ALA A 53 -10.82 -11.09 1.65
CA ALA A 53 -9.96 -10.11 2.32
C ALA A 53 -9.90 -10.25 3.85
N ARG A 54 -10.87 -10.88 4.52
CA ARG A 54 -10.81 -11.15 5.97
C ARG A 54 -9.64 -12.07 6.39
N ASN A 55 -9.14 -12.86 5.44
CA ASN A 55 -8.08 -13.85 5.65
C ASN A 55 -6.71 -13.37 5.17
N LEU A 56 -6.54 -12.08 4.85
CA LEU A 56 -5.21 -11.54 4.52
C LEU A 56 -4.21 -11.92 5.62
N GLU A 57 -3.01 -12.31 5.22
CA GLU A 57 -1.99 -12.88 6.10
C GLU A 57 -0.86 -11.89 6.39
N THR A 58 -0.70 -10.86 5.55
CA THR A 58 0.26 -9.77 5.84
C THR A 58 -0.09 -9.12 7.18
N ALA A 59 0.89 -9.02 8.07
CA ALA A 59 0.71 -8.49 9.40
C ALA A 59 1.63 -7.30 9.68
N THR A 60 1.11 -6.33 10.42
CA THR A 60 1.84 -5.18 10.92
C THR A 60 1.82 -5.21 12.45
N THR A 61 2.97 -5.43 13.07
CA THR A 61 3.08 -5.51 14.53
C THR A 61 3.58 -4.19 15.11
N LEU A 62 2.88 -3.64 16.10
CA LEU A 62 3.36 -2.50 16.88
C LEU A 62 4.43 -2.97 17.87
N LEU A 63 5.67 -2.59 17.61
CA LEU A 63 6.82 -2.89 18.46
C LEU A 63 6.86 -2.01 19.70
N ARG A 64 7.59 -2.44 20.74
CA ARG A 64 7.75 -1.69 22.01
C ARG A 64 8.34 -0.30 21.82
N ASN A 65 9.18 -0.12 20.80
CA ASN A 65 9.78 1.17 20.44
C ASN A 65 8.84 2.09 19.65
N ARG A 66 7.54 1.75 19.55
CA ARG A 66 6.50 2.48 18.80
C ARG A 66 6.70 2.50 17.28
N GLN A 67 7.54 1.62 16.75
CA GLN A 67 7.64 1.37 15.32
C GLN A 67 6.71 0.23 14.90
N PHE A 68 6.39 0.18 13.61
CA PHE A 68 5.63 -0.90 13.01
C PHE A 68 6.56 -1.83 12.24
N ASP A 69 6.44 -3.13 12.48
CA ASP A 69 7.07 -4.17 11.67
C ASP A 69 6.05 -4.78 10.73
N LEU A 70 6.23 -4.57 9.42
CA LEU A 70 5.37 -5.10 8.37
C LEU A 70 5.97 -6.38 7.82
N HIS A 71 5.29 -7.49 8.03
CA HIS A 71 5.77 -8.82 7.71
C HIS A 71 4.85 -9.55 6.74
N THR A 72 5.45 -10.15 5.71
CA THR A 72 4.81 -11.09 4.80
C THR A 72 5.33 -12.49 5.12
N PRO A 73 4.51 -13.40 5.68
CA PRO A 73 5.00 -14.67 6.24
C PRO A 73 5.47 -15.68 5.19
N HIS A 74 4.95 -15.63 3.97
CA HIS A 74 5.33 -16.52 2.87
C HIS A 74 4.92 -15.94 1.51
N PRO A 75 5.38 -16.51 0.38
CA PRO A 75 5.09 -15.98 -0.96
C PRO A 75 3.59 -15.85 -1.30
N GLY A 76 2.74 -16.76 -0.79
CA GLY A 76 1.27 -16.66 -0.95
C GLY A 76 0.65 -15.39 -0.34
N ALA A 77 1.27 -14.82 0.70
CA ALA A 77 0.83 -13.59 1.35
C ALA A 77 1.42 -12.33 0.68
N ALA A 78 2.20 -12.47 -0.40
CA ALA A 78 2.75 -11.32 -1.11
C ALA A 78 1.63 -10.52 -1.78
N LYS A 79 1.72 -9.18 -1.71
CA LYS A 79 0.74 -8.30 -2.35
C LYS A 79 0.84 -8.37 -3.87
N ILE A 80 -0.32 -8.40 -4.54
CA ILE A 80 -0.41 -8.44 -6.01
C ILE A 80 -1.66 -7.70 -6.51
N MET A 81 -1.46 -6.53 -7.11
CA MET A 81 -2.51 -5.72 -7.73
C MET A 81 -1.91 -4.63 -8.63
N PRO A 82 -2.32 -4.47 -9.90
CA PRO A 82 -1.77 -3.42 -10.76
C PRO A 82 -2.13 -2.00 -10.24
N PRO A 83 -1.16 -1.09 -10.03
CA PRO A 83 0.28 -1.25 -10.19
C PRO A 83 0.95 -1.76 -8.90
N THR A 84 1.62 -2.92 -8.92
CA THR A 84 2.40 -3.40 -7.75
C THR A 84 3.89 -3.18 -7.92
N MET A 85 4.36 -2.94 -9.16
CA MET A 85 5.78 -2.86 -9.48
C MET A 85 6.27 -1.40 -9.44
N PRO A 86 7.25 -1.08 -8.58
CA PRO A 86 7.91 0.22 -8.61
C PRO A 86 8.58 0.46 -9.97
N LYS A 87 8.45 1.68 -10.49
CA LYS A 87 9.16 2.10 -11.71
C LYS A 87 10.54 2.63 -11.33
N LYS A 88 11.59 2.16 -12.02
CA LYS A 88 12.97 2.63 -11.83
C LYS A 88 13.03 4.16 -11.89
N GLY A 89 13.75 4.77 -10.95
CA GLY A 89 13.92 6.22 -10.85
C GLY A 89 12.73 7.00 -10.27
N HIS A 90 11.68 6.32 -9.80
CA HIS A 90 10.50 6.93 -9.18
C HIS A 90 10.38 6.46 -7.73
N GLY A 91 10.01 7.37 -6.83
CA GLY A 91 9.55 6.99 -5.50
C GLY A 91 8.22 6.24 -5.62
N CYS A 92 7.97 5.31 -4.71
CA CYS A 92 6.69 4.62 -4.64
C CYS A 92 6.20 4.65 -3.19
N ILE A 93 4.94 5.01 -3.02
CA ILE A 93 4.27 4.95 -1.72
C ILE A 93 3.06 4.03 -1.87
N ALA A 94 2.99 3.03 -1.02
CA ALA A 94 1.91 2.06 -1.00
C ALA A 94 1.03 2.25 0.24
N LEU A 95 -0.28 2.19 0.05
CA LEU A 95 -1.25 1.95 1.11
C LEU A 95 -1.44 0.44 1.23
N MET A 96 -0.76 -0.17 2.18
CA MET A 96 -0.76 -1.60 2.44
C MET A 96 -1.90 -1.96 3.40
N MET A 97 -2.78 -2.87 2.98
CA MET A 97 -3.81 -3.42 3.87
C MET A 97 -3.22 -4.63 4.58
N ALA A 98 -3.10 -4.56 5.89
CA ALA A 98 -2.48 -5.60 6.70
C ALA A 98 -3.19 -5.75 8.05
N ARG A 99 -3.00 -6.91 8.66
CA ARG A 99 -3.48 -7.25 10.00
C ARG A 99 -2.71 -6.46 11.06
N LEU A 100 -3.37 -5.62 11.85
CA LEU A 100 -2.72 -4.90 12.94
C LEU A 100 -2.59 -5.79 14.18
N ILE A 101 -1.36 -6.01 14.64
CA ILE A 101 -1.05 -6.73 15.88
C ILE A 101 -0.50 -5.75 16.91
N VAL A 102 -1.11 -5.67 18.10
CA VAL A 102 -0.65 -4.80 19.21
C VAL A 102 -0.63 -5.62 20.49
N LYS A 103 0.53 -5.70 21.16
CA LYS A 103 0.69 -6.52 22.38
C LYS A 103 0.16 -7.95 22.19
N GLU A 104 0.47 -8.56 21.03
CA GLU A 104 0.03 -9.91 20.65
C GLU A 104 -1.48 -10.07 20.39
N GLU A 105 -2.25 -8.97 20.48
CA GLU A 105 -3.66 -8.95 20.12
C GLU A 105 -3.87 -8.52 18.68
N ASP A 106 -4.84 -9.16 18.05
CA ASP A 106 -5.27 -8.93 16.69
C ASP A 106 -6.39 -7.90 16.63
N HIS A 107 -6.13 -6.76 15.96
CA HIS A 107 -7.08 -5.66 15.78
C HIS A 107 -7.70 -5.60 14.38
N GLY A 108 -7.59 -6.67 13.61
CA GLY A 108 -8.10 -6.80 12.26
C GLY A 108 -7.31 -6.00 11.23
N ILE A 109 -7.90 -5.84 10.05
CA ILE A 109 -7.21 -5.25 8.89
C ILE A 109 -7.27 -3.73 8.95
N ARG A 110 -6.13 -3.10 8.73
CA ARG A 110 -5.94 -1.65 8.75
C ARG A 110 -5.06 -1.21 7.57
N PRO A 111 -5.27 0.01 7.05
CA PRO A 111 -4.38 0.60 6.06
C PRO A 111 -3.09 1.14 6.72
N PHE A 112 -1.96 0.92 6.07
CA PHE A 112 -0.65 1.44 6.47
C PHE A 112 0.03 2.11 5.27
N VAL A 113 0.59 3.30 5.49
CA VAL A 113 1.40 3.99 4.48
C VAL A 113 2.83 3.47 4.55
N VAL A 114 3.34 2.98 3.43
CA VAL A 114 4.66 2.36 3.32
C VAL A 114 5.43 2.98 2.16
N SER A 115 6.67 3.39 2.40
CA SER A 115 7.59 3.76 1.34
C SER A 115 8.15 2.49 0.69
N VAL A 116 7.92 2.33 -0.61
CA VAL A 116 8.41 1.20 -1.40
C VAL A 116 9.58 1.73 -2.24
N LEU A 117 10.81 1.39 -1.84
CA LEU A 117 11.99 1.79 -2.58
C LEU A 117 12.16 0.88 -3.80
N SER A 118 12.22 1.47 -5.00
CA SER A 118 12.80 0.78 -6.16
C SER A 118 14.30 0.65 -5.93
N ARG A 119 14.78 -0.54 -5.52
CA ARG A 119 16.23 -0.81 -5.49
C ARG A 119 16.78 -0.76 -6.91
N ASN A 120 17.97 -0.18 -7.07
CA ASN A 120 18.74 -0.21 -8.32
C ASN A 120 19.17 -1.67 -8.58
N MET A 121 18.39 -2.43 -9.34
CA MET A 121 18.90 -3.57 -10.10
C MET A 121 19.21 -3.12 -11.53
#